data_AF-A0A1M6WP23-F1
#
_entry.id   AF-A0A1M6WP23-F1
#
_cell.length_a   1.000
_cell.length_b   1.000
_cell.length_c   1.000
_cell.angle_alpha   90.00
_cell.angle_beta   90.00
_cell.angle_gamma   90.00
#
_symmetry.space_group_name_H-M   'P 1'
#
loop_
_entity.id
_entity.type
_entity.pdbx_description
1 polymer ?
#
loop_
_entity_poly.entity_id
_entity_poly.type
_entity_poly.pdbx_seq_one_letter_code
_entity_poly.pdbx_strand_id
1 'polypeptide(L)'
;MWIFFSIASVVFTGLHGYAAFSGKSMAKGMAFAAFAFTALTLLSEYAMVVSWVQAEDWSALLDVVPSMFPMLIVYTVILVAANGLLLFAGKKDH
;
A
#
# COMPACT_ATOMS: atom_id res chain seq x y z
N MET A 1 2.07 -2.29 -13.69
CA MET A 1 0.66 -2.36 -13.28
C MET A 1 0.60 -2.27 -11.77
N TRP A 2 -0.16 -1.31 -11.24
CA TRP A 2 -0.27 -1.02 -9.80
C TRP A 2 -0.68 -2.23 -8.94
N ILE A 3 -1.39 -3.19 -9.53
CA ILE A 3 -1.82 -4.45 -8.91
C ILE A 3 -0.63 -5.26 -8.36
N PHE A 4 0.50 -5.31 -9.07
CA PHE A 4 1.67 -6.04 -8.56
C PHE A 4 2.21 -5.43 -7.27
N PHE A 5 2.24 -4.10 -7.20
CA PHE A 5 2.64 -3.39 -6.00
C PHE A 5 1.61 -3.53 -4.87
N SER A 6 0.32 -3.60 -5.20
CA SER A 6 -0.72 -3.78 -4.17
C SER A 6 -0.69 -5.17 -3.55
N ILE A 7 -0.39 -6.22 -4.33
CA ILE A 7 -0.18 -7.56 -3.79
C ILE A 7 1.07 -7.58 -2.90
N ALA A 8 2.17 -6.98 -3.37
CA ALA A 8 3.41 -6.92 -2.61
C ALA A 8 3.23 -6.21 -1.26
N SER A 9 2.52 -5.08 -1.21
CA SER A 9 2.30 -4.33 0.04
C SER A 9 1.53 -5.17 1.08
N VAL A 10 0.51 -5.93 0.65
CA VAL A 10 -0.29 -6.80 1.53
C VAL A 10 0.57 -7.96 2.04
N VAL A 11 1.37 -8.59 1.17
CA VAL A 11 2.32 -9.65 1.56
C VAL A 11 3.31 -9.12 2.59
N PHE A 12 3.93 -7.97 2.35
CA PHE A 12 4.88 -7.37 3.30
C PHE A 12 4.20 -6.92 4.60
N THR A 13 2.93 -6.51 4.57
CA THR A 13 2.16 -6.22 5.79
C THR A 13 1.97 -7.47 6.64
N GLY A 14 1.63 -8.60 6.02
CA GLY A 14 1.55 -9.90 6.71
C GLY A 14 2.90 -10.34 7.29
N LEU A 15 3.98 -10.20 6.53
CA LEU A 15 5.34 -10.49 6.99
C LEU A 15 5.79 -9.57 8.12
N HIS A 16 5.43 -8.29 8.07
CA HIS A 16 5.69 -7.33 9.14
C HIS A 16 4.97 -7.75 10.42
N GLY A 17 3.68 -8.09 10.35
CA GLY A 17 2.94 -8.59 11.50
C GLY A 17 3.61 -9.82 12.13
N TYR A 18 3.93 -10.83 11.32
CA TYR A 18 4.62 -12.03 11.79
C TYR A 18 5.98 -11.71 12.44
N ALA A 19 6.80 -10.86 11.80
CA ALA A 19 8.11 -10.49 12.32
C ALA A 19 8.03 -9.66 13.61
N ALA A 20 7.06 -8.75 13.70
CA ALA A 20 6.84 -7.89 14.87
C ALA A 20 6.43 -8.72 16.11
N PHE A 21 5.49 -9.65 15.96
CA PHE A 21 5.07 -10.52 17.07
C PHE A 21 6.11 -11.58 17.43
N SER A 22 7.00 -11.94 16.50
CA SER A 22 8.10 -12.88 16.74
C SER A 22 9.39 -12.22 17.25
N GLY A 23 9.39 -10.90 17.47
CA GLY A 23 10.58 -10.16 17.91
C GLY A 23 11.76 -10.16 16.92
N LYS A 24 11.49 -10.39 15.63
CA LYS A 24 12.56 -10.52 14.61
C LYS A 24 13.10 -9.16 14.21
N SER A 25 14.43 -9.05 14.10
CA SER A 25 15.14 -7.82 13.70
C SER A 25 14.69 -7.27 12.34
N MET A 26 14.20 -8.14 11.45
CA MET A 26 13.71 -7.76 10.12
C MET A 26 12.35 -7.03 10.12
N ALA A 27 11.64 -6.92 11.25
CA ALA A 27 10.30 -6.33 11.33
C ALA A 27 10.24 -4.92 10.73
N LYS A 28 11.20 -4.04 11.07
CA LYS A 28 11.27 -2.68 10.52
C LYS A 28 11.51 -2.66 9.01
N GLY A 29 12.29 -3.60 8.49
CA GLY A 29 12.51 -3.75 7.05
C GLY A 29 11.24 -4.17 6.31
N MET A 30 10.47 -5.09 6.90
CA MET A 30 9.16 -5.50 6.36
C MET A 30 8.15 -4.36 6.40
N ALA A 31 8.15 -3.55 7.47
CA ALA A 31 7.32 -2.34 7.56
C ALA A 31 7.67 -1.34 6.45
N PHE A 32 8.95 -1.05 6.25
CA PHE A 32 9.42 -0.17 5.19
C PHE A 32 8.98 -0.68 3.81
N ALA A 33 9.17 -1.97 3.54
CA ALA A 33 8.73 -2.58 2.29
C ALA A 33 7.21 -2.44 2.08
N ALA A 34 6.40 -2.70 3.12
CA ALA A 34 4.95 -2.55 3.05
C ALA A 34 4.53 -1.12 2.71
N PHE A 35 5.11 -0.11 3.37
CA PHE A 35 4.84 1.30 3.06
C PHE A 35 5.34 1.68 1.67
N ALA A 36 6.53 1.26 1.28
CA ALA A 36 7.11 1.55 -0.03
C ALA A 36 6.25 1.00 -1.16
N PHE A 37 5.80 -0.26 -1.06
CA PHE A 37 4.90 -0.84 -2.05
C PHE A 37 3.51 -0.20 -2.04
N THR A 38 2.99 0.22 -0.89
CA THR A 38 1.76 1.02 -0.82
C THR A 38 1.90 2.34 -1.60
N ALA A 39 3.03 3.05 -1.43
CA ALA A 39 3.31 4.27 -2.17
C ALA A 39 3.49 4.01 -3.68
N LEU A 40 4.18 2.93 -4.05
CA LEU A 40 4.35 2.53 -5.46
C LEU A 40 3.03 2.13 -6.11
N THR A 41 2.09 1.52 -5.38
CA THR A 41 0.72 1.28 -5.87
C THR A 41 0.06 2.60 -6.26
N LEU A 42 0.05 3.59 -5.36
CA LEU A 42 -0.58 4.89 -5.60
C LEU A 42 0.10 5.65 -6.74
N LEU A 43 1.44 5.64 -6.78
CA LEU A 43 2.20 6.29 -7.84
C LEU A 43 1.95 5.64 -9.20
N SER A 44 1.89 4.31 -9.25
CA SER A 44 1.60 3.58 -10.47
C SER A 44 0.16 3.76 -10.94
N GLU A 45 -0.81 3.91 -10.02
CA GLU A 45 -2.19 4.25 -10.38
C GLU A 45 -2.26 5.66 -10.95
N TYR A 46 -1.59 6.62 -10.31
CA TYR A 46 -1.56 8.00 -10.79
C TYR A 46 -0.90 8.09 -12.17
N ALA A 47 0.16 7.32 -12.43
CA ALA A 47 0.77 7.23 -13.75
C ALA A 47 -0.20 6.69 -14.82
N MET A 48 -1.08 5.73 -14.47
CA MET A 48 -2.13 5.24 -15.36
C MET A 48 -3.16 6.35 -15.65
N VAL A 49 -3.62 7.08 -14.64
CA VAL A 49 -4.52 8.23 -14.81
C VAL A 49 -3.89 9.29 -15.73
N VAL A 50 -2.62 9.62 -15.53
CA VAL A 50 -1.88 10.54 -16.40
C VAL A 50 -1.84 10.03 -17.84
N SER A 51 -1.66 8.73 -18.06
CA SER A 51 -1.64 8.17 -19.42
C SER A 51 -2.98 8.31 -20.14
N TRP A 52 -4.11 8.18 -19.42
CA TRP A 52 -5.44 8.44 -19.99
C TRP A 52 -5.66 9.91 -20.30
N VAL A 53 -5.21 10.82 -19.43
CA VAL A 53 -5.26 12.27 -19.70
C VAL A 53 -4.45 12.62 -20.96
N GLN A 54 -3.23 12.09 -21.10
CA GLN A 54 -2.37 12.33 -22.25
C GLN A 54 -2.94 11.76 -23.56
N ALA A 55 -3.70 10.67 -23.47
CA ALA A 55 -4.39 10.05 -24.61
C ALA A 55 -5.78 10.66 -24.88
N GLU A 56 -6.20 11.67 -24.10
CA GLU A 56 -7.56 12.23 -24.13
C GLU A 56 -8.67 11.16 -23.95
N ASP A 57 -8.38 10.09 -23.21
CA ASP A 57 -9.31 9.00 -22.92
C ASP A 57 -10.22 9.36 -21.74
N TRP A 58 -11.14 10.29 -22.00
CA TRP A 58 -12.12 10.76 -21.02
C TRP A 58 -13.08 9.65 -20.57
N SER A 59 -13.37 8.68 -21.44
CA SER A 59 -14.23 7.54 -21.09
C SER A 59 -13.58 6.69 -20.00
N ALA A 60 -12.30 6.33 -20.15
CA ALA A 60 -11.58 5.57 -19.13
C ALA A 60 -11.49 6.33 -17.80
N LEU A 61 -11.28 7.65 -17.83
CA LEU A 61 -11.29 8.48 -16.62
C LEU A 61 -12.63 8.44 -15.90
N LEU A 62 -13.75 8.60 -16.63
CA LEU A 62 -15.10 8.61 -16.06
C LEU A 62 -15.54 7.22 -15.56
N ASP A 63 -15.13 6.16 -16.24
CA ASP A 63 -15.52 4.79 -15.87
C ASP A 63 -14.72 4.25 -14.68
N VAL A 64 -13.42 4.57 -14.59
CA VAL A 64 -12.52 3.94 -13.61
C VAL A 64 -12.28 4.81 -12.38
N VAL A 65 -11.90 6.08 -12.55
CA VAL A 65 -11.40 6.91 -11.43
C VAL A 65 -12.43 7.10 -10.30
N PRO A 66 -13.73 7.37 -10.58
CA PRO A 66 -14.72 7.58 -9.52
C PRO A 66 -14.91 6.37 -8.60
N SER A 67 -14.78 5.15 -9.13
CA SER A 67 -14.93 3.92 -8.34
C SER A 67 -13.61 3.50 -7.68
N MET A 68 -12.48 3.72 -8.34
CA MET A 68 -11.16 3.33 -7.84
C MET A 68 -10.65 4.24 -6.72
N PHE A 69 -10.87 5.54 -6.79
CA PHE A 69 -10.36 6.48 -5.78
C PHE A 69 -10.81 6.15 -4.33
N PRO A 70 -12.10 5.94 -4.02
CA PRO A 70 -12.52 5.57 -2.67
C PRO A 70 -11.94 4.21 -2.24
N MET A 71 -11.78 3.25 -3.16
CA MET A 71 -11.15 1.96 -2.87
C MET A 71 -9.69 2.14 -2.45
N LEU A 72 -8.95 3.01 -3.14
CA LEU A 72 -7.56 3.33 -2.81
C LEU A 72 -7.44 4.05 -1.48
N ILE A 73 -8.36 4.95 -1.14
CA ILE A 73 -8.41 5.58 0.19
C ILE A 73 -8.52 4.51 1.27
N VAL A 74 -9.50 3.62 1.17
CA VAL A 74 -9.73 2.57 2.16
C VAL A 74 -8.49 1.67 2.28
N TYR A 75 -7.95 1.22 1.14
CA TYR A 75 -6.74 0.41 1.08
C TYR A 75 -5.54 1.10 1.76
N THR A 76 -5.27 2.37 1.44
CA THR A 76 -4.15 3.11 2.01
C THR A 76 -4.32 3.34 3.50
N VAL A 77 -5.51 3.73 3.95
CA VAL A 77 -5.79 3.93 5.38
C VAL A 77 -5.57 2.64 6.15
N ILE A 78 -6.09 1.50 5.65
CA ILE A 78 -5.92 0.20 6.31
C ILE A 78 -4.45 -0.19 6.39
N LEU A 79 -3.69 -0.12 5.28
CA LEU A 79 -2.28 -0.52 5.28
C LEU A 79 -1.40 0.40 6.11
N VAL A 80 -1.66 1.70 6.07
CA VAL A 80 -0.92 2.67 6.88
C VAL A 80 -1.20 2.45 8.36
N ALA A 81 -2.47 2.28 8.74
CA ALA A 81 -2.85 2.02 10.12
C ALA A 81 -2.29 0.68 10.62
N ALA A 82 -2.42 -0.40 9.84
CA ALA A 82 -1.94 -1.72 10.22
C ALA A 82 -0.41 -1.71 10.46
N ASN A 83 0.37 -1.22 9.50
CA ASN A 83 1.83 -1.16 9.64
C ASN A 83 2.26 -0.14 10.69
N GLY A 84 1.56 0.99 10.82
CA GLY A 84 1.82 1.98 11.86
C GLY A 84 1.63 1.39 13.26
N LEU A 85 0.50 0.74 13.52
CA LEU A 85 0.21 0.09 14.80
C LEU A 85 1.24 -1.01 15.12
N LEU A 86 1.61 -1.84 14.14
CA LEU A 86 2.59 -2.91 14.32
C LEU A 86 3.99 -2.40 14.69
N LEU A 87 4.40 -1.22 14.20
CA LEU A 87 5.67 -0.59 14.61
C LEU A 87 5.71 -0.25 16.10
N PHE A 88 4.56 0.09 16.70
CA PHE A 88 4.46 0.42 18.12
C PHE A 88 4.11 -0.80 18.98
N ALA A 89 3.42 -1.79 18.45
CA ALA A 89 3.02 -3.01 19.16
C ALA A 89 4.22 -3.91 19.54
N GLY A 90 5.34 -3.83 18.81
CA GLY A 90 6.57 -4.58 19.10
C GLY A 90 7.37 -4.09 20.32
N LYS A 91 7.00 -2.96 20.93
CA LYS A 91 7.61 -2.45 22.18
C LYS A 91 6.90 -3.00 23.42
N LYS A 92 6.86 -4.34 23.58
CA LYS A 92 6.64 -4.88 24.92
C LYS A 92 7.97 -4.79 25.66
N ASP A 93 8.00 -3.88 26.63
CA ASP A 93 9.12 -3.60 27.52
C ASP A 93 9.74 -4.89 28.08
N HIS A 94 11.05 -5.03 27.89
CA HIS A 94 11.92 -5.92 28.65
C HIS A 94 12.91 -5.04 29.41
#